data_AF-A0A916EDF2-F1
#
_entry.id   AF-A0A916EDF2-F1
#
_cell.length_a   1.000
_cell.length_b   1.000
_cell.length_c   1.000
_cell.angle_alpha   90.00
_cell.angle_beta   90.00
_cell.angle_gamma   90.00
#
_symmetry.space_group_name_H-M   'P 1'
#
loop_
_entity.id
_entity.type
_entity.pdbx_description
1 polymer ?
#
loop_
_entity_poly.entity_id
_entity_poly.type
_entity_poly.pdbx_seq_one_letter_code
_entity_poly.pdbx_strand_id
1 'polypeptide(L)'
;MEITKERRVNKVNNTFNDFLETTYRPRTWVIQKIESMIERLLFDIAKKRPPVINSVSNIKRKENHSRYDAQNGIIRRKNNNLSNKQIQFLSTKNPKTFVIMIRILDICHELLIQNVTATKRDIYYKDVKLFGNSQTVDLVIDELACFFQIPRSCLNVIASAKGLVAGSLKIIQKDRSILDCSKTSCQGTLIPTMDLIDNIL
;
A
#
# COMPACT_ATOMS: atom_id res chain seq x y z
N MET A 1 20.68 16.17 41.66
CA MET A 1 21.22 15.47 40.47
C MET A 1 20.09 14.71 39.75
N GLU A 2 18.93 15.38 39.53
CA GLU A 2 17.67 14.71 39.13
C GLU A 2 17.02 15.29 37.85
N ILE A 3 17.60 16.33 37.26
CA ILE A 3 16.99 17.03 36.11
C ILE A 3 17.20 16.26 34.78
N THR A 4 18.04 15.23 34.76
CA THR A 4 18.44 14.51 33.54
C THR A 4 17.56 13.31 33.19
N LYS A 5 16.71 12.82 34.12
CA LYS A 5 15.85 11.64 33.86
C LYS A 5 14.51 11.99 33.21
N GLU A 6 13.92 13.16 33.48
CA GLU A 6 12.65 13.61 32.86
C GLU A 6 12.75 13.87 31.36
N ARG A 7 13.92 14.30 30.85
CA ARG A 7 14.13 14.53 29.41
C ARG A 7 14.13 13.26 28.57
N ARG A 8 14.39 12.08 29.14
CA ARG A 8 14.34 10.80 28.40
C ARG A 8 12.93 10.23 28.30
N VAL A 9 12.07 10.48 29.29
CA VAL A 9 10.67 10.01 29.27
C VAL A 9 9.83 10.84 28.28
N ASN A 10 10.07 12.15 28.19
CA ASN A 10 9.35 13.02 27.25
C ASN A 10 9.72 12.84 25.76
N LYS A 11 10.77 12.07 25.43
CA LYS A 11 11.12 11.76 24.03
C LYS A 11 10.34 10.56 23.46
N VAL A 12 9.75 9.73 24.32
CA VAL A 12 8.99 8.55 23.90
C VAL A 12 7.61 8.95 23.35
N ASN A 13 7.00 9.99 23.91
CA ASN A 13 5.61 10.37 23.59
C ASN A 13 5.43 11.14 22.28
N ASN A 14 6.50 11.50 21.57
CA ASN A 14 6.42 12.27 20.32
C ASN A 14 6.61 11.44 19.03
N THR A 15 6.65 10.09 19.14
CA THR A 15 6.92 9.21 17.98
C THR A 15 5.66 8.75 17.22
N PHE A 16 4.46 8.96 17.76
CA PHE A 16 3.21 8.58 17.10
C PHE A 16 2.91 9.37 15.81
N ASN A 17 3.52 10.54 15.61
CA ASN A 17 3.25 11.40 14.46
C ASN A 17 4.25 11.27 13.29
N ASP A 18 5.22 10.36 13.38
CA ASP A 18 6.28 10.19 12.36
C ASP A 18 5.87 9.24 11.22
N PHE A 19 4.89 8.36 11.44
CA PHE A 19 4.52 7.30 10.50
C PHE A 19 3.03 7.30 10.19
N LEU A 20 2.68 7.02 8.93
CA LEU A 20 1.28 6.89 8.54
C LEU A 20 0.74 5.60 9.18
N GLU A 21 -0.28 5.74 10.03
CA GLU A 21 -0.98 4.58 10.56
C GLU A 21 -1.84 3.95 9.47
N THR A 22 -1.71 2.63 9.34
CA THR A 22 -2.55 1.83 8.45
C THR A 22 -3.15 0.71 9.27
N THR A 23 -4.43 0.42 9.01
CA THR A 23 -5.16 -0.65 9.71
C THR A 23 -5.50 -1.74 8.72
N TYR A 24 -5.18 -2.99 9.05
CA TYR A 24 -5.65 -4.12 8.25
C TYR A 24 -7.18 -4.16 8.28
N ARG A 25 -7.80 -4.40 7.13
CA ARG A 25 -9.26 -4.46 6.99
C ARG A 25 -9.66 -5.70 6.20
N PRO A 26 -10.78 -6.35 6.57
CA PRO A 26 -11.28 -7.50 5.85
C PRO A 26 -11.74 -7.09 4.44
N ARG A 27 -11.66 -8.04 3.49
CA ARG A 27 -12.02 -7.85 2.08
C ARG A 27 -13.40 -7.21 1.88
N THR A 28 -14.40 -7.66 2.63
CA THR A 28 -15.77 -7.12 2.58
C THR A 28 -15.84 -5.63 2.91
N TRP A 29 -15.08 -5.19 3.91
CA TRP A 29 -15.00 -3.79 4.28
C TRP A 29 -14.37 -2.95 3.17
N VAL A 30 -13.31 -3.46 2.54
CA VAL A 30 -12.60 -2.75 1.46
C VAL A 30 -13.52 -2.61 0.23
N ILE A 31 -14.22 -3.68 -0.15
CA ILE A 31 -15.21 -3.65 -1.24
C ILE A 31 -16.27 -2.58 -0.98
N GLN A 32 -16.91 -2.61 0.19
CA GLN A 32 -17.92 -1.62 0.57
C GLN A 32 -17.38 -0.19 0.52
N LYS A 33 -16.14 0.04 0.95
CA LYS A 33 -15.52 1.37 0.88
C LYS A 33 -15.23 1.83 -0.54
N ILE A 34 -14.81 0.94 -1.42
CA ILE A 34 -14.64 1.25 -2.84
C ILE A 34 -16.00 1.58 -3.46
N GLU A 35 -17.03 0.77 -3.21
CA GLU A 35 -18.38 0.98 -3.75
C GLU A 35 -18.99 2.31 -3.25
N SER A 36 -18.96 2.58 -1.94
CA SER A 36 -19.42 3.87 -1.39
C SER A 36 -18.61 5.07 -1.91
N MET A 37 -17.35 4.87 -2.32
CA MET A 37 -16.57 5.91 -2.98
C MET A 37 -17.06 6.15 -4.40
N ILE A 38 -17.26 5.08 -5.19
CA ILE A 38 -17.77 5.16 -6.56
C ILE A 38 -19.17 5.79 -6.58
N GLU A 39 -20.07 5.39 -5.68
CA GLU A 39 -21.42 5.97 -5.57
C GLU A 39 -21.38 7.49 -5.34
N ARG A 40 -20.50 7.97 -4.45
CA ARG A 40 -20.32 9.40 -4.22
C ARG A 40 -19.80 10.12 -5.46
N LEU A 41 -18.84 9.52 -6.17
CA LEU A 41 -18.31 10.09 -7.42
C LEU A 41 -19.40 10.19 -8.49
N LEU A 42 -20.22 9.14 -8.65
CA LEU A 42 -21.33 9.12 -9.59
C LEU A 42 -22.40 10.14 -9.22
N PHE A 43 -22.70 10.27 -7.92
CA PHE A 43 -23.64 11.29 -7.43
C PHE A 43 -23.15 12.71 -7.76
N ASP A 44 -21.87 13.02 -7.52
CA ASP A 44 -21.30 14.33 -7.83
C ASP A 44 -21.37 14.63 -9.34
N ILE A 45 -20.99 13.66 -10.18
CA ILE A 45 -21.08 13.77 -11.64
C ILE A 45 -22.53 14.01 -12.09
N ALA A 46 -23.49 13.25 -11.57
CA ALA A 46 -24.90 13.38 -11.90
C ALA A 46 -25.46 14.77 -11.50
N LYS A 47 -24.96 15.33 -10.39
CA LYS A 47 -25.31 16.67 -9.93
C LYS A 47 -24.49 17.78 -10.60
N LYS A 48 -23.66 17.46 -11.60
CA LYS A 48 -22.73 18.39 -12.28
C LYS A 48 -21.78 19.11 -11.33
N ARG A 49 -21.46 18.48 -10.19
CA ARG A 49 -20.46 18.95 -9.23
C ARG A 49 -19.13 18.25 -9.52
N PRO A 50 -17.99 18.93 -9.33
CA PRO A 50 -16.70 18.28 -9.49
C PRO A 50 -16.53 17.24 -8.37
N PRO A 51 -16.28 15.95 -8.68
CA PRO A 51 -15.96 14.95 -7.69
C PRO A 51 -14.64 15.30 -7.02
N VAL A 52 -14.66 15.35 -5.69
CA VAL A 52 -13.49 15.64 -4.87
C VAL A 52 -13.20 14.43 -3.99
N ILE A 53 -11.96 13.95 -4.02
CA ILE A 53 -11.48 12.95 -3.06
C ILE A 53 -10.36 13.61 -2.25
N ASN A 54 -10.53 13.56 -0.93
CA ASN A 54 -9.57 14.11 0.01
C ASN A 54 -8.45 13.09 0.14
N SER A 55 -7.29 13.34 -0.46
CA SER A 55 -6.14 12.47 -0.25
C SER A 55 -5.26 13.00 0.88
N VAL A 56 -4.89 12.08 1.77
CA VAL A 56 -3.92 12.30 2.84
C VAL A 56 -2.48 12.17 2.35
N SER A 57 -2.25 11.58 1.16
CA SER A 57 -0.90 11.39 0.64
C SER A 57 -0.41 12.65 -0.09
N ASN A 58 0.51 13.36 0.54
CA ASN A 58 1.10 14.58 0.00
C ASN A 58 2.62 14.41 -0.11
N ILE A 59 3.10 13.60 -1.06
CA ILE A 59 4.54 13.45 -1.29
C ILE A 59 4.91 13.94 -2.69
N LYS A 60 5.89 14.85 -2.73
CA LYS A 60 6.57 15.25 -3.96
C LYS A 60 7.41 14.07 -4.45
N ARG A 61 7.42 13.85 -5.77
CA ARG A 61 8.04 12.72 -6.52
C ARG A 61 9.51 12.32 -6.20
N LYS A 62 10.22 13.00 -5.29
CA LYS A 62 11.65 12.81 -5.00
C LYS A 62 11.97 12.39 -3.55
N GLU A 63 10.98 12.32 -2.67
CA GLU A 63 11.25 12.10 -1.24
C GLU A 63 11.19 10.61 -0.89
N ASN A 64 12.02 10.15 0.06
CA ASN A 64 11.95 8.77 0.55
C ASN A 64 10.66 8.57 1.35
N HIS A 65 9.70 7.84 0.77
CA HIS A 65 8.35 7.59 1.33
C HIS A 65 8.36 6.68 2.55
N SER A 66 9.43 5.93 2.76
CA SER A 66 9.55 4.96 3.83
C SER A 66 10.74 5.26 4.73
N ARG A 67 10.61 4.93 6.02
CA ARG A 67 11.65 5.04 7.03
C ARG A 67 11.64 3.78 7.89
N TYR A 68 12.82 3.31 8.28
CA TYR A 68 12.95 2.20 9.22
C TYR A 68 12.49 2.66 10.62
N ASP A 69 11.47 2.00 11.14
CA ASP A 69 10.99 2.15 12.51
C ASP A 69 11.82 1.21 13.40
N ALA A 70 12.80 1.79 14.09
CA ALA A 70 13.70 1.03 14.95
C ALA A 70 13.02 0.42 16.18
N GLN A 71 11.85 0.92 16.59
CA GLN A 71 11.11 0.36 17.72
C GLN A 71 10.42 -0.95 17.33
N ASN A 72 9.81 -0.96 16.15
CA ASN A 72 9.06 -2.12 15.65
C ASN A 72 9.88 -3.02 14.71
N GLY A 73 11.10 -2.63 14.35
CA GLY A 73 11.97 -3.37 13.44
C GLY A 73 11.46 -3.46 12.00
N ILE A 74 10.55 -2.56 11.60
CA ILE A 74 9.86 -2.60 10.30
C ILE A 74 10.03 -1.31 9.51
N ILE A 75 9.99 -1.41 8.18
CA ILE A 75 9.96 -0.24 7.31
C ILE A 75 8.52 0.27 7.24
N ARG A 76 8.30 1.52 7.66
CA ARG A 76 6.98 2.16 7.66
C ARG A 76 6.96 3.38 6.76
N ARG A 77 5.78 3.68 6.21
CA ARG A 77 5.57 4.91 5.44
C ARG A 77 5.63 6.11 6.38
N LYS A 78 6.35 7.16 5.99
CA LYS A 78 6.42 8.40 6.77
C LYS A 78 5.04 9.08 6.79
N ASN A 79 4.67 9.63 7.95
CA ASN A 79 3.58 10.58 8.01
C ASN A 79 4.14 11.94 7.58
N ASN A 80 3.51 12.53 6.58
CA ASN A 80 3.98 13.78 6.02
C ASN A 80 3.41 15.01 6.73
N ASN A 81 2.47 14.86 7.69
CA ASN A 81 1.85 15.98 8.46
C ASN A 81 1.41 17.18 7.59
N LEU A 82 1.20 16.98 6.29
CA LEU A 82 0.80 18.00 5.34
C LEU A 82 -0.73 18.05 5.30
N SER A 83 -1.28 19.25 5.18
CA SER A 83 -2.72 19.50 5.12
C SER A 83 -3.42 18.60 4.09
N ASN A 84 -4.61 18.10 4.45
CA ASN A 84 -5.48 17.33 3.56
C ASN A 84 -5.59 18.06 2.22
N LYS A 85 -5.03 17.49 1.15
CA LYS A 85 -5.18 18.06 -0.18
C LYS A 85 -6.45 17.49 -0.78
N GLN A 86 -7.40 18.36 -1.07
CA GLN A 86 -8.47 18.02 -1.98
C GLN A 86 -7.83 17.74 -3.34
N ILE A 87 -7.78 16.47 -3.73
CA ILE A 87 -7.50 16.15 -5.11
C ILE A 87 -8.82 16.40 -5.84
N GLN A 88 -8.86 17.48 -6.62
CA GLN A 88 -9.96 17.72 -7.54
C GLN A 88 -9.66 16.93 -8.81
N PHE A 89 -10.42 15.85 -9.00
CA PHE A 89 -10.14 14.89 -10.05
C PHE A 89 -10.63 15.33 -11.43
N LEU A 90 -11.66 16.18 -11.46
CA LEU A 90 -12.08 16.91 -12.66
C LEU A 90 -11.46 18.31 -12.75
N SER A 91 -10.36 18.57 -12.03
CA SER A 91 -9.59 19.79 -12.30
C SER A 91 -9.09 19.71 -13.75
N THR A 92 -9.37 20.75 -14.54
CA THR A 92 -8.98 20.90 -15.95
C THR A 92 -7.48 20.69 -16.20
N LYS A 93 -6.66 20.63 -15.15
CA LYS A 93 -5.22 20.49 -15.19
C LYS A 93 -4.72 19.06 -15.40
N ASN A 94 -5.43 18.00 -14.98
CA ASN A 94 -4.94 16.60 -15.09
C ASN A 94 -6.05 15.52 -15.20
N PRO A 95 -6.86 15.51 -16.28
CA PRO A 95 -7.91 14.50 -16.47
C PRO A 95 -7.38 13.06 -16.54
N LYS A 96 -6.16 12.86 -17.07
CA LYS A 96 -5.55 11.54 -17.23
C LYS A 96 -5.34 10.82 -15.89
N THR A 97 -4.90 11.54 -14.86
CA THR A 97 -4.63 10.96 -13.53
C THR A 97 -5.90 10.42 -12.89
N PHE A 98 -7.02 11.13 -13.06
CA PHE A 98 -8.31 10.64 -12.57
C PHE A 98 -8.74 9.36 -13.28
N VAL A 99 -8.67 9.32 -14.61
CA VAL A 99 -9.02 8.12 -15.38
C VAL A 99 -8.17 6.92 -14.96
N ILE A 100 -6.86 7.13 -14.78
CA ILE A 100 -5.96 6.08 -14.28
C ILE A 100 -6.37 5.59 -12.89
N MET A 101 -6.69 6.51 -11.98
CA MET A 101 -7.11 6.15 -10.62
C MET A 101 -8.41 5.35 -10.62
N ILE A 102 -9.43 5.78 -11.37
CA ILE A 102 -10.69 5.04 -11.51
C ILE A 102 -10.43 3.66 -12.12
N ARG A 103 -9.58 3.57 -13.15
CA ARG A 103 -9.24 2.30 -13.76
C ARG A 103 -8.54 1.35 -12.80
N ILE A 104 -7.62 1.85 -11.97
CA ILE A 104 -6.94 1.03 -10.96
C ILE A 104 -7.90 0.63 -9.84
N LEU A 105 -8.80 1.54 -9.44
CA LEU A 105 -9.84 1.25 -8.44
C LEU A 105 -10.78 0.13 -8.90
N ASP A 106 -11.21 0.18 -10.17
CA ASP A 106 -11.98 -0.86 -10.87
C ASP A 106 -11.26 -2.21 -10.87
N ILE A 107 -9.98 -2.22 -11.26
CA ILE A 107 -9.15 -3.44 -11.22
C ILE A 107 -9.04 -3.98 -9.79
N CYS A 108 -8.81 -3.14 -8.79
CA CYS A 108 -8.76 -3.58 -7.38
C CYS A 108 -10.11 -4.15 -6.92
N HIS A 109 -11.22 -3.53 -7.30
CA HIS A 109 -12.56 -4.04 -6.99
C HIS A 109 -12.79 -5.43 -7.61
N GLU A 110 -12.46 -5.62 -8.89
CA GLU A 110 -12.53 -6.92 -9.57
C GLU A 110 -11.70 -7.99 -8.83
N LEU A 111 -10.46 -7.68 -8.48
CA LEU A 111 -9.56 -8.58 -7.73
C LEU A 111 -10.13 -8.95 -6.36
N LEU A 112 -10.74 -7.98 -5.66
CA LEU A 112 -11.38 -8.20 -4.38
C LEU A 112 -12.64 -9.05 -4.52
N ILE A 113 -13.48 -8.83 -5.53
CA ILE A 113 -14.70 -9.62 -5.77
C ILE A 113 -14.34 -11.07 -6.09
N GLN A 114 -13.43 -11.28 -7.05
CA GLN A 114 -12.98 -12.61 -7.48
C GLN A 114 -12.09 -13.31 -6.45
N ASN A 115 -11.63 -12.58 -5.42
CA ASN A 115 -10.68 -13.06 -4.43
C ASN A 115 -9.36 -13.56 -5.06
N VAL A 116 -8.87 -12.85 -6.07
CA VAL A 116 -7.61 -13.13 -6.76
C VAL A 116 -6.64 -11.99 -6.47
N THR A 117 -5.36 -12.31 -6.34
CA THR A 117 -4.29 -11.32 -6.17
C THR A 117 -3.58 -11.02 -7.48
N ALA A 118 -3.13 -9.79 -7.67
CA ALA A 118 -2.31 -9.40 -8.82
C ALA A 118 -1.04 -8.68 -8.38
N THR A 119 0.04 -8.82 -9.15
CA THR A 119 1.24 -8.01 -8.95
C THR A 119 1.06 -6.62 -9.57
N LYS A 120 1.85 -5.63 -9.12
CA LYS A 120 1.87 -4.29 -9.73
C LYS A 120 2.14 -4.33 -11.25
N ARG A 121 2.94 -5.31 -11.70
CA ARG A 121 3.24 -5.50 -13.12
C ARG A 121 2.05 -6.08 -13.88
N ASP A 122 1.32 -7.02 -13.30
CA ASP A 122 0.10 -7.56 -13.91
C ASP A 122 -0.93 -6.46 -14.14
N ILE A 123 -1.09 -5.56 -13.16
CA ILE A 123 -1.97 -4.37 -13.29
C ILE A 123 -1.46 -3.46 -14.42
N TYR A 124 -0.16 -3.16 -14.46
CA TYR A 124 0.42 -2.33 -15.53
C TYR A 124 0.18 -2.91 -16.93
N TYR A 125 0.26 -4.23 -17.07
CA TYR A 125 0.03 -4.89 -18.36
C TYR A 125 -1.44 -4.96 -18.77
N LYS A 126 -2.41 -4.70 -17.87
CA LYS A 126 -3.83 -4.62 -18.24
C LYS A 126 -4.13 -3.46 -19.20
N ASP A 127 -3.43 -2.33 -19.10
CA ASP A 127 -3.60 -1.19 -20.00
C ASP A 127 -2.36 -0.29 -20.07
N VAL A 128 -1.32 -0.78 -20.75
CA VAL A 128 -0.03 -0.08 -20.90
C VAL A 128 -0.20 1.30 -21.56
N LYS A 129 -1.15 1.45 -22.49
CA LYS A 129 -1.40 2.71 -23.21
C LYS A 129 -1.95 3.78 -22.27
N LEU A 130 -2.91 3.41 -21.43
CA LEU A 130 -3.48 4.33 -20.45
C LEU A 130 -2.44 4.72 -19.39
N PHE A 131 -1.77 3.72 -18.79
CA PHE A 131 -0.87 3.94 -17.66
C PHE A 131 0.44 4.61 -18.07
N GLY A 132 0.97 4.30 -19.26
CA GLY A 132 2.20 4.84 -19.80
C GLY A 132 3.48 4.35 -19.11
N ASN A 133 3.56 4.47 -17.78
CA ASN A 133 4.69 3.97 -17.01
C ASN A 133 4.22 3.16 -15.78
N SER A 134 5.01 2.15 -15.41
CA SER A 134 4.72 1.30 -14.24
C SER A 134 4.79 2.04 -12.91
N GLN A 135 5.56 3.13 -12.83
CA GLN A 135 5.62 3.99 -11.66
C GLN A 135 4.28 4.68 -11.37
N THR A 136 3.49 5.00 -12.40
CA THR A 136 2.19 5.64 -12.26
C THR A 136 1.20 4.68 -11.61
N VAL A 137 1.22 3.41 -12.01
CA VAL A 137 0.42 2.35 -11.37
C VAL A 137 0.81 2.20 -9.91
N ASP A 138 2.11 2.16 -9.62
CA ASP A 138 2.62 2.05 -8.25
C ASP A 138 2.13 3.21 -7.37
N LEU A 139 2.32 4.45 -7.84
CA LEU A 139 1.91 5.65 -7.14
C LEU A 139 0.42 5.67 -6.84
N VAL A 140 -0.41 5.37 -7.85
CA VAL A 140 -1.88 5.39 -7.68
C VAL A 140 -2.33 4.32 -6.69
N ILE A 141 -1.73 3.12 -6.71
CA ILE A 141 -2.03 2.06 -5.73
C ILE A 141 -1.65 2.52 -4.32
N ASP A 142 -0.50 3.14 -4.14
CA ASP A 142 -0.05 3.68 -2.86
C ASP A 142 -0.91 4.86 -2.38
N GLU A 143 -1.44 5.67 -3.31
CA GLU A 143 -2.41 6.74 -3.01
C GLU A 143 -3.76 6.15 -2.56
N LEU A 144 -4.27 5.13 -3.25
CA LEU A 144 -5.52 4.45 -2.86
C LEU A 144 -5.39 3.76 -1.49
N ALA A 145 -4.28 3.07 -1.24
CA ALA A 145 -4.01 2.46 0.07
C ALA A 145 -3.96 3.51 1.18
N CYS A 146 -3.34 4.66 0.91
CA CYS A 146 -3.31 5.79 1.85
C CYS A 146 -4.68 6.42 2.05
N PHE A 147 -5.47 6.57 0.98
CA PHE A 147 -6.81 7.11 1.03
C PHE A 147 -7.73 6.29 1.94
N PHE A 148 -7.64 4.96 1.84
CA PHE A 148 -8.39 4.04 2.70
C PHE A 148 -7.73 3.80 4.07
N GLN A 149 -6.52 4.31 4.30
CA GLN A 149 -5.69 4.05 5.49
C GLN A 149 -5.50 2.55 5.76
N ILE A 150 -5.29 1.78 4.71
CA ILE A 150 -5.09 0.33 4.75
C ILE A 150 -3.71 -0.03 4.21
N PRO A 151 -3.12 -1.16 4.64
CA PRO A 151 -2.00 -1.77 3.95
C PRO A 151 -2.36 -2.09 2.50
N ARG A 152 -1.41 -1.96 1.58
CA ARG A 152 -1.60 -2.27 0.16
C ARG A 152 -2.12 -3.69 -0.10
N SER A 153 -1.74 -4.65 0.74
CA SER A 153 -2.21 -6.04 0.65
C SER A 153 -3.74 -6.16 0.77
N CYS A 154 -4.41 -5.22 1.44
CA CYS A 154 -5.87 -5.19 1.55
C CYS A 154 -6.57 -4.84 0.23
N LEU A 155 -5.85 -4.38 -0.80
CA LEU A 155 -6.37 -4.16 -2.16
C LEU A 155 -6.17 -5.39 -3.07
N ASN A 156 -5.76 -6.54 -2.53
CA ASN A 156 -5.34 -7.73 -3.29
C ASN A 156 -4.20 -7.46 -4.28
N VAL A 157 -3.38 -6.42 -4.03
CA VAL A 157 -2.19 -6.12 -4.82
C VAL A 157 -0.95 -6.57 -4.06
N ILE A 158 -0.21 -7.51 -4.64
CA ILE A 158 1.05 -8.03 -4.11
C ILE A 158 2.25 -7.48 -4.87
N ALA A 159 3.44 -7.58 -4.28
CA ALA A 159 4.68 -7.23 -4.97
C ALA A 159 5.25 -8.51 -5.59
N SER A 160 5.88 -8.40 -6.75
CA SER A 160 6.62 -9.54 -7.31
C SER A 160 7.77 -9.89 -6.37
N ALA A 161 7.90 -11.16 -5.99
CA ALA A 161 8.99 -11.63 -5.17
C ALA A 161 10.33 -11.42 -5.90
N LYS A 162 11.28 -10.77 -5.23
CA LYS A 162 12.65 -10.53 -5.73
C LYS A 162 13.73 -10.78 -4.69
N GLY A 163 13.34 -10.90 -3.42
CA GLY A 163 14.27 -11.18 -2.33
C GLY A 163 14.65 -12.66 -2.34
N LEU A 164 15.94 -12.92 -2.16
CA LEU A 164 16.49 -14.26 -1.97
C LEU A 164 16.92 -14.40 -0.51
N VAL A 165 16.71 -15.58 0.06
CA VAL A 165 17.15 -15.97 1.40
C VAL A 165 17.96 -17.25 1.31
N ALA A 166 19.05 -17.32 2.09
CA ALA A 166 19.89 -18.50 2.21
C ALA A 166 20.46 -18.57 3.63
N GLY A 167 20.67 -19.78 4.14
CA GLY A 167 21.20 -20.00 5.48
C GLY A 167 20.37 -21.01 6.27
N SER A 168 20.73 -21.23 7.54
CA SER A 168 20.04 -22.17 8.43
C SER A 168 18.68 -21.62 8.88
N LEU A 169 17.72 -21.62 7.95
CA LEU A 169 16.37 -21.11 8.11
C LEU A 169 15.38 -22.04 7.40
N LYS A 170 14.24 -22.30 8.03
CA LYS A 170 13.13 -23.05 7.41
C LYS A 170 11.86 -22.22 7.46
N ILE A 171 11.22 -22.01 6.32
CA ILE A 171 9.94 -21.30 6.24
C ILE A 171 8.82 -22.33 6.10
N ILE A 172 7.92 -22.38 7.06
CA ILE A 172 6.70 -23.20 7.00
C ILE A 172 5.63 -22.39 6.28
N GLN A 173 5.09 -22.96 5.21
CA GLN A 173 4.00 -22.36 4.46
C GLN A 173 2.64 -22.84 4.99
N LYS A 174 1.57 -22.11 4.65
CA LYS A 174 0.19 -22.43 5.08
C LYS A 174 -0.33 -23.77 4.57
N ASP A 175 0.21 -24.27 3.46
CA ASP A 175 -0.06 -25.62 2.95
C ASP A 175 0.74 -26.71 3.69
N ARG A 176 1.46 -26.33 4.75
CA ARG A 176 2.38 -27.17 5.54
C ARG A 176 3.64 -27.60 4.80
N SER A 177 3.90 -27.07 3.61
CA SER A 177 5.19 -27.27 2.95
C SER A 177 6.30 -26.53 3.70
N ILE A 178 7.50 -27.13 3.71
CA ILE A 178 8.67 -26.57 4.39
C ILE A 178 9.68 -26.15 3.34
N LEU A 179 9.96 -24.86 3.28
CA LEU A 179 10.99 -24.27 2.44
C LEU A 179 12.30 -24.19 3.23
N ASP A 180 13.15 -25.21 3.04
CA ASP A 180 14.45 -25.31 3.70
C ASP A 180 15.50 -24.46 2.98
N CYS A 181 15.80 -23.28 3.55
CA CYS A 181 16.73 -22.33 2.95
C CYS A 181 18.20 -22.73 3.13
N SER A 182 18.48 -23.76 3.95
CA SER A 182 19.83 -24.25 4.25
C SER A 182 20.39 -25.15 3.15
N LYS A 183 19.49 -25.79 2.41
CA LYS A 183 19.83 -26.73 1.32
C LYS A 183 19.85 -26.08 -0.05
N THR A 184 19.67 -24.76 -0.11
CA THR A 184 19.70 -24.06 -1.38
C THR A 184 21.12 -24.04 -1.92
N SER A 185 21.28 -24.41 -3.19
CA SER A 185 22.50 -24.15 -3.96
C SER A 185 22.88 -22.66 -3.89
N CYS A 186 24.06 -22.30 -4.39
CA CYS A 186 24.64 -20.94 -4.37
C CYS A 186 23.73 -19.78 -4.87
N GLN A 187 22.52 -20.05 -5.34
CA GLN A 187 21.57 -19.10 -5.88
C GLN A 187 20.53 -18.59 -4.87
N GLY A 188 20.43 -19.19 -3.67
CA GLY A 188 19.46 -18.77 -2.65
C GLY A 188 18.00 -19.05 -3.06
N THR A 189 17.09 -19.03 -2.09
CA THR A 189 15.68 -19.37 -2.28
C THR A 189 14.84 -18.10 -2.32
N LEU A 190 13.86 -18.00 -3.23
CA LEU A 190 12.95 -16.86 -3.28
C LEU A 190 12.11 -16.77 -2.01
N ILE A 191 12.04 -15.58 -1.42
CA ILE A 191 11.18 -15.32 -0.28
C ILE A 191 9.71 -15.38 -0.75
N PRO A 192 8.90 -16.31 -0.20
CA PRO A 192 7.50 -16.41 -0.56
C PRO A 192 6.71 -15.18 -0.11
N THR A 193 5.54 -14.96 -0.70
CA THR A 193 4.66 -13.87 -0.28
C THR A 193 4.16 -14.10 1.14
N MET A 194 3.90 -13.00 1.87
CA MET A 194 3.45 -13.06 3.27
C MET A 194 2.19 -13.92 3.45
N ASP A 195 1.32 -13.95 2.45
CA ASP A 195 0.07 -14.74 2.50
C ASP A 195 0.31 -16.25 2.47
N LEU A 196 1.49 -16.71 2.03
CA LEU A 196 1.86 -18.11 2.00
C LEU A 196 2.62 -18.55 3.26
N ILE A 197 3.18 -17.62 4.04
CA ILE A 197 4.00 -17.93 5.21
C ILE A 197 3.08 -18.19 6.42
N ASP A 198 3.32 -19.29 7.12
CA ASP A 198 2.69 -19.62 8.39
C ASP A 198 3.64 -19.36 9.56
N ASN A 199 4.85 -19.93 9.50
CA ASN A 199 5.86 -19.82 10.57
C ASN A 199 7.29 -19.83 10.00
N ILE A 200 8.24 -19.34 10.78
CA ILE A 200 9.68 -19.33 10.43
C ILE A 200 10.45 -19.98 11.58
N LEU A 201 11.30 -20.97 11.25
CA LEU A 201 12.12 -21.77 12.17
C LEU A 201 13.62 -21.61 11.89
#